data_AF-A0A9R1FDV7-F1
#
_entry.id   AF-A0A9R1FDV7-F1
#
_cell.length_a   1.000
_cell.length_b   1.000
_cell.length_c   1.000
_cell.angle_alpha   90.00
_cell.angle_beta   90.00
_cell.angle_gamma   90.00
#
_symmetry.space_group_name_H-M   'P 1'
#
loop_
_entity.id
_entity.type
_entity.pdbx_description
1 polymer ?
#
loop_
_entity_poly.entity_id
_entity_poly.type
_entity_poly.pdbx_seq_one_letter_code
_entity_poly.pdbx_strand_id
1 'polypeptide(L)'
;MQGAAVAVEGRSRASPDKADEESAKKPRLDLPDAHSVKQELVAPDAAGGGDGGAIVAAASAFGPREELAVRIDKRLLHCPLCTLPFKPPVFQCKAGHLACAGCVAQLPCGQCKACVDGAGFFDPCPALDAVVSSTRTECPNPGCKRYVTYHEVAEHHTACPHAPCRCTEPGCGYVGAPQALAGHLHTVHSVPVRAVQYGKASQLRVPVSAPRLVLLGDDDNRVFLLTVGALGAGVTAVSVVCARASAATRPRFACKMWVNLEPAKCGKEDMVLVDMHMRSSSSPGAVVAAGEPTFLMVPPMYLVPAAAAGDGAASMEVPLHIRIDKLSPWSDALV
;
A
#
# COMPACT_ATOMS: atom_id res chain seq x y z
N MET A 1 48.30 41.37 8.49
CA MET A 1 49.12 42.47 7.92
C MET A 1 49.49 42.09 6.50
N GLN A 2 49.45 43.07 5.58
CA GLN A 2 49.70 43.01 4.12
C GLN A 2 48.57 42.30 3.33
N GLY A 3 47.75 42.92 2.48
CA GLY A 3 47.78 44.24 1.85
C GLY A 3 48.41 44.20 0.46
N ALA A 4 47.60 44.18 -0.62
CA ALA A 4 47.82 44.92 -1.87
C ALA A 4 46.71 44.62 -2.90
N ALA A 5 46.22 45.69 -3.52
CA ALA A 5 45.21 45.74 -4.57
C ALA A 5 45.86 45.91 -5.95
N VAL A 6 45.21 45.45 -7.03
CA VAL A 6 45.40 45.87 -8.44
C VAL A 6 44.06 45.58 -9.15
N ALA A 7 43.20 46.55 -9.43
CA ALA A 7 43.16 47.53 -10.52
C ALA A 7 42.21 47.12 -11.66
N VAL A 8 41.58 48.15 -12.21
CA VAL A 8 40.37 48.19 -13.04
C VAL A 8 40.74 48.32 -14.52
N GLU A 9 39.99 47.64 -15.38
CA GLU A 9 39.82 48.00 -16.80
C GLU A 9 38.38 47.56 -17.16
N GLY A 10 37.44 48.36 -17.65
CA GLY A 10 37.56 49.57 -18.45
C GLY A 10 36.99 49.31 -19.84
N ARG A 11 35.66 49.18 -20.01
CA ARG A 11 35.06 49.42 -21.33
C ARG A 11 33.66 50.00 -21.20
N SER A 12 33.53 51.18 -21.78
CA SER A 12 32.34 52.02 -21.76
C SER A 12 31.90 52.25 -23.19
N ARG A 13 30.57 52.40 -23.34
CA ARG A 13 29.80 53.19 -24.33
C ARG A 13 29.07 52.47 -25.46
N ALA A 14 27.75 52.74 -25.45
CA ALA A 14 26.91 53.25 -26.54
C ALA A 14 25.73 52.36 -26.98
N SER A 15 24.56 52.62 -26.39
CA SER A 15 23.27 52.74 -27.10
C SER A 15 23.20 54.15 -27.75
N PRO A 16 22.20 54.54 -28.59
CA PRO A 16 20.89 53.94 -28.84
C PRO A 16 20.35 54.00 -30.30
N ASP A 17 19.13 53.48 -30.46
CA ASP A 17 17.95 54.11 -31.10
C ASP A 17 17.27 53.50 -32.36
N LYS A 18 15.95 53.36 -32.18
CA LYS A 18 14.78 53.42 -33.10
C LYS A 18 14.43 52.30 -34.09
N ALA A 19 13.34 51.62 -33.70
CA ALA A 19 12.05 51.47 -34.37
C ALA A 19 11.96 51.51 -35.91
N ASP A 20 11.45 50.42 -36.48
CA ASP A 20 10.56 50.46 -37.63
C ASP A 20 9.37 49.52 -37.42
N GLU A 21 8.22 50.03 -37.84
CA GLU A 21 6.87 49.53 -37.72
C GLU A 21 6.52 48.78 -39.00
N GLU A 22 6.15 47.49 -38.93
CA GLU A 22 5.46 46.86 -40.07
C GLU A 22 4.38 45.87 -39.64
N SER A 23 3.22 46.15 -40.19
CA SER A 23 1.91 45.54 -40.08
C SER A 23 1.82 44.20 -40.81
N ALA A 24 1.30 43.14 -40.18
CA ALA A 24 0.43 42.15 -40.83
C ALA A 24 -0.19 41.10 -39.89
N LYS A 25 -1.53 41.16 -39.80
CA LYS A 25 -2.50 40.05 -39.86
C LYS A 25 -2.47 38.95 -38.77
N LYS A 26 -3.37 39.12 -37.79
CA LYS A 26 -3.91 38.04 -36.94
C LYS A 26 -4.79 37.09 -37.77
N PRO A 27 -4.67 35.75 -37.63
CA PRO A 27 -5.72 34.86 -38.08
C PRO A 27 -6.85 34.82 -37.03
N ARG A 28 -8.06 35.04 -37.53
CA ARG A 28 -9.34 34.82 -36.87
C ARG A 28 -9.58 33.31 -36.82
N LEU A 29 -9.78 32.74 -35.64
CA LEU A 29 -10.25 31.37 -35.46
C LEU A 29 -11.74 31.43 -35.16
N ASP A 30 -12.53 30.95 -36.12
CA ASP A 30 -13.97 30.80 -36.02
C ASP A 30 -14.34 29.64 -35.07
N LEU A 31 -15.30 29.88 -34.17
CA LEU A 31 -16.00 28.86 -33.39
C LEU A 31 -16.95 28.09 -34.31
N PRO A 32 -17.06 26.75 -34.24
CA PRO A 32 -18.19 26.05 -34.82
C PRO A 32 -19.38 26.02 -33.86
N ASP A 33 -20.54 26.28 -34.47
CA ASP A 33 -21.88 26.39 -33.90
C ASP A 33 -22.42 25.12 -33.24
N ALA A 34 -23.32 25.38 -32.29
CA ALA A 34 -24.10 24.40 -31.55
C ALA A 34 -25.01 23.58 -32.46
N HIS A 35 -24.83 22.25 -32.46
CA HIS A 35 -25.84 21.32 -32.93
C HIS A 35 -26.62 20.74 -31.75
N SER A 36 -27.89 21.09 -31.74
CA SER A 36 -28.93 20.71 -30.78
C SER A 36 -29.27 19.23 -30.94
N VAL A 37 -29.18 18.45 -29.87
CA VAL A 37 -29.78 17.11 -29.80
C VAL A 37 -30.92 17.15 -28.77
N LYS A 38 -32.15 17.01 -29.28
CA LYS A 38 -33.38 16.88 -28.48
C LYS A 38 -33.34 15.55 -27.74
N GLN A 39 -33.52 15.58 -26.42
CA GLN A 39 -33.73 14.38 -25.62
C GLN A 39 -35.23 14.19 -25.41
N GLU A 40 -35.74 13.05 -25.89
CA GLU A 40 -37.11 12.60 -25.72
C GLU A 40 -37.29 12.04 -24.30
N LEU A 41 -38.29 12.57 -23.58
CA LEU A 41 -38.61 12.20 -22.20
C LEU A 41 -39.65 11.07 -22.25
N VAL A 42 -39.32 9.89 -21.74
CA VAL A 42 -40.29 8.82 -21.46
C VAL A 42 -40.32 8.60 -19.95
N ALA A 43 -41.46 8.94 -19.34
CA ALA A 43 -41.77 8.64 -17.95
C ALA A 43 -42.18 7.17 -17.76
N PRO A 44 -42.03 6.64 -16.54
CA PRO A 44 -43.09 5.81 -16.00
C PRO A 44 -43.57 6.31 -14.63
N ASP A 45 -44.90 6.38 -14.51
CA ASP A 45 -45.64 6.44 -13.26
C ASP A 45 -45.51 5.12 -12.47
N ALA A 46 -45.35 5.22 -11.14
CA ALA A 46 -46.36 4.79 -10.16
C ALA A 46 -45.76 4.44 -8.78
N ALA A 47 -46.11 5.28 -7.80
CA ALA A 47 -46.66 4.98 -6.46
C ALA A 47 -46.02 3.91 -5.54
N GLY A 48 -45.74 4.34 -4.29
CA GLY A 48 -45.69 3.47 -3.11
C GLY A 48 -44.97 4.10 -1.92
N GLY A 49 -45.72 4.68 -0.97
CA GLY A 49 -45.19 5.44 0.17
C GLY A 49 -44.51 4.63 1.27
N GLY A 50 -43.81 5.35 2.16
CA GLY A 50 -43.26 4.83 3.40
C GLY A 50 -42.33 5.84 4.07
N ASP A 51 -42.82 6.43 5.16
CA ASP A 51 -42.13 7.38 6.05
C ASP A 51 -40.94 6.72 6.77
N GLY A 52 -39.89 7.51 7.00
CA GLY A 52 -38.66 7.06 7.64
C GLY A 52 -37.52 8.06 7.41
N GLY A 53 -37.39 9.02 8.33
CA GLY A 53 -36.39 10.09 8.28
C GLY A 53 -34.97 9.57 8.09
N ALA A 54 -34.48 9.67 6.86
CA ALA A 54 -33.08 9.54 6.51
C ALA A 54 -32.45 10.93 6.53
N ILE A 55 -31.38 11.08 7.32
CA ILE A 55 -30.43 12.17 7.14
C ILE A 55 -29.91 12.11 5.70
N VAL A 56 -30.40 13.01 4.86
CA VAL A 56 -29.85 13.23 3.52
C VAL A 56 -28.40 13.68 3.69
N ALA A 57 -27.46 12.76 3.49
CA ALA A 57 -26.11 13.14 3.13
C ALA A 57 -26.25 14.04 1.90
N ALA A 58 -25.94 15.33 2.06
CA ALA A 58 -25.94 16.26 0.95
C ALA A 58 -25.05 15.67 -0.14
N ALA A 59 -25.68 15.16 -1.20
CA ALA A 59 -24.99 14.80 -2.42
C ALA A 59 -24.33 16.09 -2.90
N SER A 60 -23.03 16.16 -2.69
CA SER A 60 -22.19 17.28 -3.09
C SER A 60 -22.48 17.58 -4.56
N ALA A 61 -23.07 18.75 -4.81
CA ALA A 61 -23.48 19.26 -6.11
C ALA A 61 -22.28 19.69 -6.95
N PHE A 62 -21.29 18.82 -7.10
CA PHE A 62 -20.20 19.02 -8.06
C PHE A 62 -20.49 18.12 -9.26
N GLY A 63 -20.53 18.72 -10.44
CA GLY A 63 -20.54 17.97 -11.70
C GLY A 63 -19.35 17.01 -11.82
N PRO A 64 -19.20 16.29 -12.95
CA PRO A 64 -18.07 15.38 -13.13
C PRO A 64 -16.76 16.11 -12.82
N ARG A 65 -16.01 15.55 -11.87
CA ARG A 65 -14.74 16.12 -11.40
C ARG A 65 -13.72 15.98 -12.51
N GLU A 66 -13.43 17.07 -13.19
CA GLU A 66 -12.35 17.13 -14.17
C GLU A 66 -11.01 17.18 -13.44
N GLU A 67 -10.14 16.19 -13.66
CA GLU A 67 -8.80 16.13 -13.08
C GLU A 67 -7.75 16.36 -14.19
N LEU A 68 -6.77 17.22 -13.93
CA LEU A 68 -5.65 17.49 -14.84
C LEU A 68 -4.34 17.00 -14.23
N ALA A 69 -3.56 16.25 -15.02
CA ALA A 69 -2.21 15.86 -14.65
C ALA A 69 -1.22 17.02 -14.89
N VAL A 70 -0.72 17.61 -13.80
CA VAL A 70 0.25 18.71 -13.83
C VAL A 70 1.51 18.37 -13.03
N ARG A 71 2.62 19.03 -13.36
CA ARG A 71 3.86 18.95 -12.58
C ARG A 71 3.89 20.11 -11.58
N ILE A 72 4.00 19.79 -10.30
CA ILE A 72 4.09 20.76 -9.21
C ILE A 72 5.46 20.60 -8.55
N ASP A 73 6.14 21.70 -8.24
CA ASP A 73 7.35 21.64 -7.41
C ASP A 73 6.96 21.13 -6.01
N LYS A 74 7.55 19.99 -5.62
CA LYS A 74 7.37 19.35 -4.32
C LYS A 74 7.48 20.36 -3.17
N ARG A 75 8.39 21.33 -3.25
CA ARG A 75 8.62 22.34 -2.20
C ARG A 75 7.37 23.16 -1.89
N LEU A 76 6.49 23.40 -2.87
CA LEU A 76 5.24 24.14 -2.68
C LEU A 76 4.22 23.37 -1.82
N LEU A 77 4.37 22.05 -1.72
CA LEU A 77 3.50 21.18 -0.93
C LEU A 77 4.11 20.86 0.45
N HIS A 78 5.23 21.47 0.82
CA HIS A 78 5.95 21.18 2.05
C HIS A 78 5.97 22.42 2.95
N CYS A 79 5.85 22.17 4.25
CA CYS A 79 6.05 23.22 5.24
C CYS A 79 7.50 23.73 5.15
N PRO A 80 7.73 25.04 4.97
CA PRO A 80 9.08 25.59 4.88
C PRO A 80 9.86 25.48 6.20
N LEU A 81 9.18 25.26 7.33
CA LEU A 81 9.80 25.18 8.65
C LEU A 81 10.30 23.77 8.98
N CYS A 82 9.52 22.72 8.69
CA CYS A 82 9.88 21.34 9.01
C CYS A 82 10.16 20.46 7.79
N THR A 83 9.96 20.97 6.58
CA THR A 83 10.14 20.24 5.31
C THR A 83 9.32 18.96 5.20
N LEU A 84 8.22 18.84 5.94
CA LEU A 84 7.24 17.76 5.81
C LEU A 84 6.09 18.19 4.89
N PRO A 85 5.45 17.25 4.16
CA PRO A 85 4.26 17.54 3.37
C PRO A 85 3.17 18.21 4.22
N PHE A 86 2.51 19.21 3.66
CA PHE A 86 1.34 19.82 4.28
C PHE A 86 0.21 18.80 4.44
N LYS A 87 -0.36 18.75 5.65
CA LYS A 87 -1.63 18.08 5.95
C LYS A 87 -2.62 19.15 6.41
N PRO A 88 -3.89 19.07 6.03
CA PRO A 88 -4.91 19.94 6.59
C PRO A 88 -4.94 19.84 8.14
N PRO A 89 -5.13 20.95 8.87
CA PRO A 89 -5.20 22.33 8.38
C PRO A 89 -3.82 22.93 8.05
N VAL A 90 -3.74 23.63 6.92
CA VAL A 90 -2.61 24.45 6.46
C VAL A 90 -2.86 25.89 6.87
N PHE A 91 -1.84 26.54 7.40
CA PHE A 91 -1.94 27.90 7.88
C PHE A 91 -1.18 28.87 7.00
N GLN A 92 -1.76 30.05 6.81
CA GLN A 92 -1.18 31.15 6.06
C GLN A 92 -1.25 32.43 6.89
N CYS A 93 -0.17 33.19 6.96
CA CYS A 93 -0.21 34.53 7.55
C CYS A 93 -0.62 35.58 6.50
N LYS A 94 -0.98 36.78 6.93
CA LYS A 94 -1.38 37.88 6.03
C LYS A 94 -0.32 38.27 4.98
N ALA A 95 0.96 38.00 5.25
CA ALA A 95 2.05 38.24 4.30
C ALA A 95 2.26 37.08 3.30
N GLY A 96 1.47 36.01 3.39
CA GLY A 96 1.52 34.86 2.48
C GLY A 96 2.43 33.71 2.90
N HIS A 97 3.19 33.83 4.01
CA HIS A 97 4.00 32.72 4.53
C HIS A 97 3.12 31.56 4.98
N LEU A 98 3.59 30.33 4.74
CA LEU A 98 2.85 29.10 5.03
C LEU A 98 3.50 28.32 6.18
N ALA A 99 2.68 27.65 6.98
CA ALA A 99 3.13 26.72 8.02
C ALA A 99 2.10 25.59 8.22
N CYS A 100 2.58 24.43 8.67
CA CYS A 100 1.68 23.34 9.07
C CYS A 100 1.22 23.51 10.52
N ALA A 101 0.10 22.88 10.88
CA ALA A 101 -0.45 22.89 12.24
C ALA A 101 0.60 22.61 13.34
N GLY A 102 1.44 21.59 13.13
CA GLY A 102 2.47 21.21 14.10
C GLY A 102 3.53 22.29 14.34
N CYS A 103 3.94 23.02 13.29
CA CYS A 103 4.88 24.13 13.44
C CYS A 103 4.20 25.36 14.06
N VAL A 104 2.95 25.67 13.69
CA VAL A 104 2.21 26.78 14.29
C VAL A 104 2.02 26.57 15.79
N ALA A 105 1.71 25.35 16.22
CA ALA A 105 1.57 25.01 17.64
C ALA A 105 2.85 25.20 18.46
N GLN A 106 4.03 25.16 17.82
CA GLN A 106 5.33 25.38 18.47
C GLN A 106 5.73 26.87 18.49
N LEU A 107 5.02 27.73 17.75
CA LEU A 107 5.33 29.15 17.70
C LEU A 107 4.67 29.89 18.86
N PRO A 108 5.39 30.81 19.54
CA PRO A 108 4.80 31.66 20.56
C PRO A 108 3.59 32.42 20.00
N CYS A 109 2.41 32.16 20.57
CA CYS A 109 1.14 32.76 20.17
C CYS A 109 0.81 32.61 18.66
N GLY A 110 1.36 31.61 17.96
CA GLY A 110 1.13 31.41 16.53
C GLY A 110 1.70 32.51 15.63
N GLN A 111 2.68 33.27 16.12
CA GLN A 111 3.26 34.40 15.37
C GLN A 111 4.25 33.95 14.30
N CYS A 112 4.11 34.51 13.10
CA CYS A 112 5.00 34.33 11.97
C CYS A 112 6.31 35.08 12.17
N LYS A 113 7.40 34.34 12.40
CA LYS A 113 8.75 34.90 12.56
C LYS A 113 9.42 35.33 11.24
N ALA A 114 8.83 34.97 10.09
CA ALA A 114 9.33 35.35 8.77
C ALA A 114 8.82 36.73 8.30
N CYS A 115 7.78 37.28 8.94
CA CYS A 115 7.29 38.62 8.62
C CYS A 115 8.26 39.68 9.15
N VAL A 116 8.64 40.64 8.30
CA VAL A 116 9.53 41.77 8.64
C VAL A 116 9.03 42.55 9.86
N ASP A 117 7.70 42.71 9.98
CA ASP A 117 7.07 43.48 11.05
C ASP A 117 6.73 42.64 12.30
N GLY A 118 7.00 41.33 12.30
CA GLY A 118 6.71 40.42 13.43
C GLY A 118 5.23 40.26 13.82
N ALA A 119 4.30 40.94 13.13
CA ALA A 119 2.89 41.04 13.48
C ALA A 119 1.96 40.09 12.70
N GLY A 120 2.52 39.20 11.87
CA GLY A 120 1.72 38.23 11.13
C GLY A 120 1.30 37.08 12.04
N PHE A 121 0.00 36.86 12.22
CA PHE A 121 -0.51 35.62 12.82
C PHE A 121 -0.86 34.63 11.72
N PHE A 122 -0.69 33.35 12.00
CA PHE A 122 -1.08 32.27 11.11
C PHE A 122 -2.56 31.94 11.30
N ASP A 123 -3.35 32.06 10.22
CA ASP A 123 -4.75 31.67 10.19
C ASP A 123 -4.93 30.41 9.31
N PRO A 124 -5.88 29.51 9.61
CA PRO A 124 -6.20 28.38 8.73
C PRO A 124 -6.58 28.88 7.33
N CYS A 125 -6.11 28.19 6.30
CA CYS A 125 -6.38 28.53 4.90
C CYS A 125 -7.15 27.37 4.22
N PRO A 126 -8.50 27.41 4.23
CA PRO A 126 -9.32 26.35 3.62
C PRO A 126 -9.06 26.13 2.13
N ALA A 127 -8.65 27.18 1.41
CA ALA A 127 -8.27 27.07 0.00
C ALA A 127 -7.03 26.18 -0.18
N LEU A 128 -6.00 26.33 0.66
CA LEU A 128 -4.82 25.48 0.63
C LEU A 128 -5.14 24.07 1.14
N ASP A 129 -6.04 23.93 2.12
CA ASP A 129 -6.53 22.61 2.56
C ASP A 129 -7.17 21.84 1.41
N ALA A 130 -8.00 22.50 0.60
CA ALA A 130 -8.61 21.92 -0.58
C ALA A 130 -7.55 21.50 -1.62
N VAL A 131 -6.53 22.33 -1.85
CA VAL A 131 -5.42 22.01 -2.77
C VAL A 131 -4.63 20.79 -2.29
N VAL A 132 -4.17 20.76 -1.03
CA VAL A 132 -3.35 19.66 -0.54
C VAL A 132 -4.13 18.35 -0.38
N SER A 133 -5.45 18.44 -0.16
CA SER A 133 -6.36 17.28 -0.09
C SER A 133 -6.74 16.74 -1.47
N SER A 134 -6.71 17.59 -2.50
CA SER A 134 -7.01 17.18 -3.89
C SER A 134 -5.76 16.79 -4.68
N THR A 135 -4.57 17.18 -4.24
CA THR A 135 -3.32 16.85 -4.91
C THR A 135 -3.01 15.37 -4.74
N ARG A 136 -3.01 14.64 -5.86
CA ARG A 136 -2.72 13.21 -5.91
C ARG A 136 -1.49 12.92 -6.74
N THR A 137 -0.81 11.83 -6.41
CA THR A 137 0.29 11.27 -7.20
C THR A 137 0.13 9.77 -7.33
N GLU A 138 0.69 9.21 -8.39
CA GLU A 138 0.79 7.77 -8.55
C GLU A 138 1.62 7.16 -7.43
N CYS A 139 1.23 5.97 -6.99
CA CYS A 139 2.01 5.18 -6.05
C CYS A 139 3.36 4.82 -6.66
N PRO A 140 4.49 5.04 -5.95
CA PRO A 140 5.81 4.73 -6.47
C PRO A 140 6.14 3.23 -6.50
N ASN A 141 5.31 2.37 -5.89
CA ASN A 141 5.54 0.92 -5.90
C ASN A 141 5.17 0.32 -7.28
N PRO A 142 6.10 -0.40 -7.94
CA PRO A 142 5.84 -1.02 -9.24
C PRO A 142 4.59 -1.91 -9.22
N GLY A 143 3.72 -1.72 -10.21
CA GLY A 143 2.47 -2.49 -10.34
C GLY A 143 1.28 -1.92 -9.57
N CYS A 144 1.46 -0.92 -8.70
CA CYS A 144 0.36 -0.20 -8.08
C CYS A 144 -0.14 0.93 -8.99
N LYS A 145 -1.36 0.83 -9.51
CA LYS A 145 -1.98 1.86 -10.36
C LYS A 145 -2.81 2.89 -9.58
N ARG A 146 -2.66 2.95 -8.26
CA ARG A 146 -3.44 3.84 -7.40
C ARG A 146 -2.85 5.25 -7.40
N TYR A 147 -3.72 6.23 -7.54
CA TYR A 147 -3.44 7.60 -7.16
C TYR A 147 -3.73 7.79 -5.68
N VAL A 148 -2.80 8.41 -4.96
CA VAL A 148 -2.85 8.61 -3.51
C VAL A 148 -2.67 10.08 -3.23
N THR A 149 -3.38 10.59 -2.22
CA THR A 149 -3.21 11.97 -1.77
C THR A 149 -1.76 12.21 -1.38
N TYR A 150 -1.19 13.31 -1.84
CA TYR A 150 0.24 13.55 -1.80
C TYR A 150 0.85 13.39 -0.39
N HIS A 151 0.16 13.93 0.62
CA HIS A 151 0.62 13.90 2.01
C HIS A 151 0.43 12.53 2.71
N GLU A 152 -0.24 11.57 2.05
CA GLU A 152 -0.47 10.20 2.51
C GLU A 152 0.47 9.19 1.82
N VAL A 153 1.24 9.62 0.81
CA VAL A 153 2.07 8.72 -0.02
C VAL A 153 3.04 7.89 0.81
N ALA A 154 3.64 8.45 1.84
CA ALA A 154 4.59 7.73 2.70
C ALA A 154 3.91 6.58 3.47
N GLU A 155 2.72 6.82 3.99
CA GLU A 155 1.92 5.81 4.70
C GLU A 155 1.42 4.74 3.72
N HIS A 156 0.92 5.17 2.55
CA HIS A 156 0.54 4.24 1.50
C HIS A 156 1.73 3.40 1.03
N HIS A 157 2.91 3.98 0.85
CA HIS A 157 4.08 3.30 0.30
C HIS A 157 4.43 2.05 1.11
N THR A 158 4.38 2.12 2.45
CA THR A 158 4.64 0.99 3.33
C THR A 158 3.43 0.05 3.46
N ALA A 159 2.21 0.59 3.43
CA ALA A 159 0.96 -0.18 3.47
C ALA A 159 0.59 -0.85 2.14
N CYS A 160 1.28 -0.50 1.05
CA CYS A 160 0.87 -0.84 -0.30
C CYS A 160 0.90 -2.37 -0.53
N PRO A 161 -0.16 -2.94 -1.14
CA PRO A 161 -0.16 -4.32 -1.62
C PRO A 161 1.03 -4.71 -2.51
N HIS A 162 1.60 -3.75 -3.24
CA HIS A 162 2.72 -3.93 -4.16
C HIS A 162 4.05 -3.50 -3.55
N ALA A 163 4.06 -3.13 -2.26
CA ALA A 163 5.29 -2.78 -1.58
C ALA A 163 6.28 -3.96 -1.64
N PRO A 164 7.56 -3.69 -1.90
CA PRO A 164 8.54 -4.74 -2.16
C PRO A 164 8.75 -5.65 -0.94
N CYS A 165 8.84 -6.95 -1.21
CA CYS A 165 9.29 -7.98 -0.29
C CYS A 165 10.66 -8.52 -0.72
N ARG A 166 11.45 -8.94 0.27
CA ARG A 166 12.77 -9.52 0.06
C ARG A 166 12.68 -11.04 -0.02
N CYS A 167 13.41 -11.61 -0.97
CA CYS A 167 13.76 -13.03 -0.92
C CYS A 167 14.73 -13.26 0.24
N THR A 168 14.57 -14.41 0.88
CA THR A 168 15.34 -14.80 2.06
C THR A 168 15.89 -16.21 1.91
N GLU A 169 15.97 -16.69 0.67
CA GLU A 169 16.75 -17.87 0.35
C GLU A 169 18.23 -17.53 0.53
N PRO A 170 19.05 -18.45 1.10
CA PRO A 170 20.45 -18.19 1.38
C PRO A 170 21.20 -17.65 0.15
N GLY A 171 21.87 -16.51 0.30
CA GLY A 171 22.63 -15.87 -0.79
C GLY A 171 21.80 -15.13 -1.84
N CYS A 172 20.47 -15.09 -1.72
CA CYS A 172 19.62 -14.37 -2.67
C CYS A 172 19.34 -12.92 -2.23
N GLY A 173 19.72 -11.95 -3.06
CA GLY A 173 19.49 -10.51 -2.84
C GLY A 173 18.22 -9.96 -3.49
N TYR A 174 17.32 -10.82 -3.99
CA TYR A 174 16.17 -10.38 -4.76
C TYR A 174 15.16 -9.56 -3.93
N VAL A 175 14.64 -8.48 -4.51
CA VAL A 175 13.62 -7.61 -3.93
C VAL A 175 12.59 -7.25 -5.00
N GLY A 176 11.31 -7.45 -4.72
CA GLY A 176 10.24 -7.12 -5.66
C GLY A 176 8.86 -7.20 -5.02
N ALA A 177 7.82 -6.77 -5.75
CA ALA A 177 6.44 -6.90 -5.28
C ALA A 177 6.10 -8.37 -4.91
N PRO A 178 5.13 -8.63 -4.00
CA PRO A 178 4.86 -9.98 -3.51
C PRO A 178 4.62 -11.01 -4.62
N GLN A 179 3.86 -10.65 -5.66
CA GLN A 179 3.59 -11.55 -6.79
C GLN A 179 4.86 -11.86 -7.60
N ALA A 180 5.72 -10.86 -7.80
CA ALA A 180 7.00 -11.04 -8.47
C ALA A 180 7.95 -11.90 -7.61
N LEU A 181 7.88 -11.77 -6.28
CA LEU A 181 8.60 -12.64 -5.35
C LEU A 181 8.12 -14.09 -5.45
N ALA A 182 6.81 -14.34 -5.54
CA ALA A 182 6.28 -15.69 -5.75
C ALA A 182 6.81 -16.33 -7.04
N GLY A 183 6.80 -15.59 -8.16
CA GLY A 183 7.38 -16.05 -9.42
C GLY A 183 8.89 -16.29 -9.33
N HIS A 184 9.63 -15.43 -8.63
CA HIS A 184 11.06 -15.61 -8.37
C HIS A 184 11.35 -16.87 -7.54
N LEU A 185 10.63 -17.08 -6.43
CA LEU A 185 10.78 -18.27 -5.59
C LEU A 185 10.50 -19.55 -6.40
N HIS A 186 9.51 -19.52 -7.28
CA HIS A 186 9.19 -20.64 -8.14
C HIS A 186 10.28 -20.93 -9.18
N THR A 187 10.73 -19.91 -9.90
CA THR A 187 11.61 -20.07 -11.07
C THR A 187 13.09 -20.19 -10.72
N VAL A 188 13.54 -19.50 -9.67
CA VAL A 188 14.95 -19.45 -9.27
C VAL A 188 15.24 -20.46 -8.15
N HIS A 189 14.31 -20.61 -7.21
CA HIS A 189 14.50 -21.45 -6.02
C HIS A 189 13.68 -22.74 -6.05
N SER A 190 12.96 -23.01 -7.15
CA SER A 190 12.12 -24.20 -7.33
C SER A 190 11.11 -24.41 -6.19
N VAL A 191 10.73 -23.33 -5.49
CA VAL A 191 9.73 -23.43 -4.42
C VAL A 191 8.38 -23.72 -5.06
N PRO A 192 7.66 -24.77 -4.63
CA PRO A 192 6.36 -25.08 -5.20
C PRO A 192 5.35 -23.95 -4.95
N VAL A 193 4.43 -23.78 -5.90
CA VAL A 193 3.35 -22.79 -5.83
C VAL A 193 2.02 -23.52 -5.92
N ARG A 194 1.07 -23.16 -5.06
CA ARG A 194 -0.30 -23.71 -5.06
C ARG A 194 -1.33 -22.60 -4.95
N ALA A 195 -2.37 -22.64 -5.78
CA ALA A 195 -3.52 -21.77 -5.61
C ALA A 195 -4.40 -22.27 -4.44
N VAL A 196 -4.94 -21.34 -3.66
CA VAL A 196 -5.86 -21.58 -2.55
C VAL A 196 -7.07 -20.65 -2.66
N GLN A 197 -8.25 -21.17 -2.32
CA GLN A 197 -9.48 -20.38 -2.31
C GLN A 197 -9.77 -19.89 -0.90
N TYR A 198 -10.19 -18.65 -0.77
CA TYR A 198 -10.57 -18.10 0.52
C TYR A 198 -11.84 -18.77 1.06
N GLY A 199 -11.89 -18.99 2.38
CA GLY A 199 -13.03 -19.61 3.06
C GLY A 199 -13.21 -21.10 2.83
N LYS A 200 -12.38 -21.73 1.98
CA LYS A 200 -12.44 -23.16 1.68
C LYS A 200 -11.19 -23.88 2.17
N ALA A 201 -11.40 -25.06 2.75
CA ALA A 201 -10.30 -25.94 3.12
C ALA A 201 -9.62 -26.51 1.86
N SER A 202 -8.29 -26.45 1.83
CA SER A 202 -7.44 -27.07 0.82
C SER A 202 -6.57 -28.14 1.49
N GLN A 203 -6.52 -29.32 0.91
CA GLN A 203 -5.64 -30.40 1.37
C GLN A 203 -4.30 -30.31 0.63
N LEU A 204 -3.21 -30.28 1.39
CA LEU A 204 -1.85 -30.13 0.90
C LEU A 204 -0.99 -31.28 1.44
N ARG A 205 -0.05 -31.75 0.62
CA ARG A 205 1.03 -32.62 1.08
C ARG A 205 2.31 -31.81 1.06
N VAL A 206 2.85 -31.54 2.25
CA VAL A 206 4.03 -30.69 2.41
C VAL A 206 5.21 -31.56 2.86
N PRO A 207 6.25 -31.74 2.04
CA PRO A 207 7.41 -32.54 2.43
C PRO A 207 8.13 -31.92 3.62
N VAL A 208 8.48 -32.73 4.62
CA VAL A 208 9.28 -32.26 5.76
C VAL A 208 10.69 -31.84 5.32
N SER A 209 11.19 -32.42 4.21
CA SER A 209 12.47 -32.07 3.59
C SER A 209 12.43 -30.77 2.77
N ALA A 210 11.25 -30.32 2.33
CA ALA A 210 11.05 -29.10 1.57
C ALA A 210 10.37 -28.06 2.48
N PRO A 211 11.14 -27.16 3.12
CA PRO A 211 10.65 -26.37 4.23
C PRO A 211 9.66 -25.27 3.82
N ARG A 212 9.35 -25.10 2.53
CA ARG A 212 8.62 -23.92 2.01
C ARG A 212 7.65 -24.28 0.89
N LEU A 213 6.48 -23.67 0.95
CA LEU A 213 5.44 -23.73 -0.08
C LEU A 213 4.81 -22.35 -0.24
N VAL A 214 4.71 -21.86 -1.47
CA VAL A 214 4.01 -20.61 -1.77
C VAL A 214 2.54 -20.91 -2.03
N LEU A 215 1.65 -20.18 -1.36
CA LEU A 215 0.21 -20.22 -1.60
C LEU A 215 -0.24 -18.90 -2.24
N LEU A 216 -1.00 -19.00 -3.32
CA LEU A 216 -1.59 -17.85 -4.03
C LEU A 216 -3.10 -17.83 -3.81
N GLY A 217 -3.62 -16.72 -3.30
CA GLY A 217 -5.06 -16.47 -3.26
C GLY A 217 -5.62 -16.37 -4.69
N ASP A 218 -6.63 -17.16 -5.00
CA ASP A 218 -7.20 -17.27 -6.36
C ASP A 218 -7.91 -16.00 -6.86
N ASP A 219 -8.46 -15.19 -5.96
CA ASP A 219 -9.25 -14.01 -6.32
C ASP A 219 -8.43 -12.71 -6.42
N ASP A 220 -7.39 -12.53 -5.60
CA ASP A 220 -6.63 -11.28 -5.50
C ASP A 220 -5.11 -11.45 -5.62
N ASN A 221 -4.64 -12.67 -5.95
CA ASN A 221 -3.23 -13.01 -6.10
C ASN A 221 -2.36 -12.58 -4.91
N ARG A 222 -2.91 -12.65 -3.69
CA ARG A 222 -2.11 -12.48 -2.48
C ARG A 222 -1.20 -13.66 -2.30
N VAL A 223 0.01 -13.35 -1.84
CA VAL A 223 1.06 -14.34 -1.65
C VAL A 223 1.16 -14.66 -0.17
N PHE A 224 1.10 -15.95 0.14
CA PHE A 224 1.35 -16.50 1.45
C PHE A 224 2.51 -17.49 1.36
N LEU A 225 3.38 -17.49 2.37
CA LEU A 225 4.47 -18.45 2.46
C LEU A 225 4.20 -19.37 3.64
N LEU A 226 4.02 -20.65 3.34
CA LEU A 226 3.95 -21.71 4.32
C LEU A 226 5.35 -22.24 4.57
N THR A 227 5.74 -22.34 5.83
CA THR A 227 7.05 -22.81 6.27
C THR A 227 6.91 -24.01 7.19
N VAL A 228 7.75 -25.02 6.99
CA VAL A 228 7.85 -26.23 7.80
C VAL A 228 9.24 -26.28 8.43
N GLY A 229 9.32 -26.53 9.74
CA GLY A 229 10.59 -26.62 10.45
C GLY A 229 10.53 -27.60 11.62
N ALA A 230 11.68 -28.08 12.10
CA ALA A 230 11.74 -28.96 13.26
C ALA A 230 11.67 -28.18 14.58
N LEU A 231 10.92 -28.70 15.56
CA LEU A 231 10.77 -28.14 16.91
C LEU A 231 11.51 -28.95 18.00
N GLY A 232 12.20 -30.03 17.61
CA GLY A 232 12.84 -30.98 18.53
C GLY A 232 11.97 -32.21 18.81
N ALA A 233 12.58 -33.29 19.33
CA ALA A 233 11.92 -34.57 19.62
C ALA A 233 11.09 -35.16 18.44
N GLY A 234 11.49 -34.89 17.20
CA GLY A 234 10.78 -35.32 15.99
C GLY A 234 9.51 -34.52 15.66
N VAL A 235 9.14 -33.54 16.48
CA VAL A 235 7.96 -32.69 16.24
C VAL A 235 8.24 -31.69 15.12
N THR A 236 7.30 -31.56 14.21
CA THR A 236 7.34 -30.61 13.09
C THR A 236 6.46 -29.40 13.40
N ALA A 237 6.97 -28.19 13.21
CA ALA A 237 6.21 -26.94 13.27
C ALA A 237 5.84 -26.49 11.86
N VAL A 238 4.57 -26.13 11.66
CA VAL A 238 4.07 -25.54 10.41
C VAL A 238 3.51 -24.15 10.70
N SER A 239 4.02 -23.15 9.99
CA SER A 239 3.54 -21.76 10.09
C SER A 239 3.23 -21.22 8.70
N VAL A 240 2.41 -20.17 8.64
CA VAL A 240 2.11 -19.46 7.41
C VAL A 240 2.12 -17.96 7.64
N VAL A 241 2.73 -17.22 6.70
CA VAL A 241 2.84 -15.76 6.76
C VAL A 241 2.42 -15.11 5.46
N CYS A 242 1.77 -13.95 5.54
CA CYS A 242 1.39 -13.17 4.36
C CYS A 242 2.60 -12.34 3.90
N ALA A 243 3.02 -12.52 2.64
CA ALA A 243 4.08 -11.75 2.03
C ALA A 243 3.56 -10.33 1.73
N ARG A 244 3.83 -9.42 2.67
CA ARG A 244 3.36 -8.03 2.63
C ARG A 244 4.28 -7.17 3.47
N ALA A 245 4.82 -6.11 2.88
CA ALA A 245 5.77 -5.23 3.58
C ALA A 245 5.17 -4.57 4.83
N SER A 246 3.85 -4.36 4.83
CA SER A 246 3.12 -3.83 5.98
C SER A 246 2.88 -4.88 7.07
N ALA A 247 3.85 -4.99 7.97
CA ALA A 247 3.73 -5.72 9.23
C ALA A 247 2.94 -4.92 10.31
N ALA A 248 2.87 -3.59 10.18
CA ALA A 248 2.25 -2.69 11.16
C ALA A 248 0.72 -2.55 11.03
N THR A 249 0.15 -2.88 9.87
CA THR A 249 -1.32 -2.89 9.69
C THR A 249 -1.91 -4.18 10.26
N ARG A 250 -3.10 -4.11 10.87
CA ARG A 250 -3.83 -5.27 11.45
C ARG A 250 -3.78 -6.50 10.53
N PRO A 251 -3.75 -7.73 11.10
CA PRO A 251 -3.93 -8.96 10.35
C PRO A 251 -5.18 -8.83 9.46
N ARG A 252 -5.05 -9.14 8.17
CA ARG A 252 -6.17 -9.11 7.21
C ARG A 252 -6.70 -10.50 6.89
N PHE A 253 -6.04 -11.53 7.41
CA PHE A 253 -6.35 -12.91 7.15
C PHE A 253 -6.29 -13.70 8.46
N ALA A 254 -7.21 -14.63 8.63
CA ALA A 254 -7.11 -15.70 9.60
C ALA A 254 -6.74 -16.99 8.87
N CYS A 255 -5.98 -17.85 9.53
CA CYS A 255 -5.57 -19.13 8.98
C CYS A 255 -5.89 -20.23 9.97
N LYS A 256 -6.66 -21.21 9.50
CA LYS A 256 -6.91 -22.48 10.19
C LYS A 256 -6.08 -23.55 9.52
N MET A 257 -5.27 -24.25 10.30
CA MET A 257 -4.46 -25.37 9.83
C MET A 257 -4.67 -26.57 10.74
N TRP A 258 -4.84 -27.75 10.15
CA TRP A 258 -5.02 -28.97 10.92
C TRP A 258 -4.50 -30.20 10.20
N VAL A 259 -4.20 -31.23 10.99
CA VAL A 259 -3.83 -32.57 10.54
C VAL A 259 -4.73 -33.57 11.24
N ASN A 260 -5.15 -34.58 10.50
CA ASN A 260 -5.95 -35.68 11.02
C ASN A 260 -5.06 -36.92 11.11
N LEU A 261 -5.26 -37.71 12.17
CA LEU A 261 -4.70 -39.05 12.24
C LEU A 261 -5.56 -39.95 11.35
N GLU A 262 -4.94 -40.67 10.42
CA GLU A 262 -5.63 -41.66 9.61
C GLU A 262 -6.35 -42.67 10.54
N PRO A 263 -7.66 -42.89 10.38
CA PRO A 263 -8.45 -43.62 11.37
C PRO A 263 -8.03 -45.08 11.46
N ALA A 264 -7.57 -45.50 12.63
CA ALA A 264 -7.38 -46.90 12.98
C ALA A 264 -8.74 -47.56 13.23
N LYS A 265 -9.52 -47.82 12.17
CA LYS A 265 -10.74 -48.66 12.15
C LYS A 265 -11.85 -48.35 13.18
N CYS A 266 -11.79 -47.30 14.00
CA CYS A 266 -12.78 -47.02 15.03
C CYS A 266 -13.00 -45.52 15.25
N GLY A 267 -13.93 -44.95 14.49
CA GLY A 267 -14.95 -43.99 14.95
C GLY A 267 -14.57 -42.60 15.47
N LYS A 268 -13.31 -42.27 15.78
CA LYS A 268 -12.90 -40.90 16.14
C LYS A 268 -11.61 -40.54 15.42
N GLU A 269 -11.67 -39.49 14.60
CA GLU A 269 -10.50 -38.87 13.98
C GLU A 269 -9.82 -37.99 15.03
N ASP A 270 -8.65 -38.40 15.51
CA ASP A 270 -7.80 -37.51 16.31
C ASP A 270 -7.26 -36.40 15.39
N MET A 271 -7.40 -35.14 15.83
CA MET A 271 -7.02 -33.97 15.06
C MET A 271 -6.20 -33.02 15.91
N VAL A 272 -5.13 -32.48 15.32
CA VAL A 272 -4.42 -31.31 15.85
C VAL A 272 -4.72 -30.12 14.97
N LEU A 273 -5.17 -29.03 15.57
CA LEU A 273 -5.60 -27.81 14.87
C LEU A 273 -5.00 -26.57 15.52
N VAL A 274 -4.73 -25.57 14.68
CA VAL A 274 -4.44 -24.20 15.09
C VAL A 274 -5.35 -23.25 14.31
N ASP A 275 -5.88 -22.25 15.00
CA ASP A 275 -6.60 -21.11 14.42
C ASP A 275 -5.86 -19.84 14.82
N MET A 276 -5.38 -19.08 13.85
CA MET A 276 -4.47 -17.97 14.10
C MET A 276 -4.70 -16.77 13.19
N HIS A 277 -4.43 -15.59 13.72
CA HIS A 277 -4.35 -14.37 12.91
C HIS A 277 -3.03 -14.33 12.16
N MET A 278 -3.10 -14.19 10.85
CA MET A 278 -1.94 -14.30 9.99
C MET A 278 -1.11 -13.01 10.03
N ARG A 279 0.16 -13.15 10.43
CA ARG A 279 1.11 -12.04 10.39
C ARG A 279 1.52 -11.73 8.96
N SER A 280 1.94 -10.48 8.78
CA SER A 280 2.48 -9.97 7.52
C SER A 280 3.97 -9.72 7.67
N SER A 281 4.75 -10.05 6.64
CA SER A 281 6.19 -9.86 6.64
C SER A 281 6.70 -9.37 5.29
N SER A 282 7.63 -8.41 5.33
CA SER A 282 8.41 -7.96 4.16
C SER A 282 9.48 -8.96 3.75
N SER A 283 9.79 -9.94 4.60
CA SER A 283 10.81 -10.98 4.40
C SER A 283 10.23 -12.33 4.83
N PRO A 284 9.21 -12.83 4.12
CA PRO A 284 8.40 -13.95 4.59
C PRO A 284 9.18 -15.24 4.80
N GLY A 285 10.26 -15.49 4.04
CA GLY A 285 11.05 -16.71 4.24
C GLY A 285 12.16 -16.58 5.30
N ALA A 286 12.36 -15.42 5.93
CA ALA A 286 13.22 -15.35 7.13
C ALA A 286 12.51 -15.97 8.35
N VAL A 287 11.21 -16.22 8.21
CA VAL A 287 10.36 -16.81 9.24
C VAL A 287 10.71 -18.28 9.40
N VAL A 288 11.20 -18.63 10.59
CA VAL A 288 11.34 -20.01 11.03
C VAL A 288 10.03 -20.41 11.68
N ALA A 289 9.41 -21.51 11.23
CA ALA A 289 8.10 -21.93 11.73
C ALA A 289 8.02 -22.00 13.27
N ALA A 290 9.08 -22.49 13.92
CA ALA A 290 9.20 -22.58 15.39
C ALA A 290 9.45 -21.23 16.10
N GLY A 291 9.94 -20.21 15.39
CA GLY A 291 10.17 -18.87 15.93
C GLY A 291 8.95 -17.96 15.89
N GLU A 292 7.84 -18.46 15.33
CA GLU A 292 6.60 -17.73 15.22
C GLU A 292 5.81 -17.84 16.54
N PRO A 293 5.14 -16.77 17.01
CA PRO A 293 4.30 -16.83 18.22
C PRO A 293 3.13 -17.82 18.12
N THR A 294 2.76 -18.25 16.91
CA THR A 294 1.67 -19.22 16.70
C THR A 294 1.99 -20.06 15.46
N PHE A 295 2.01 -21.38 15.63
CA PHE A 295 2.26 -22.37 14.59
C PHE A 295 1.52 -23.67 14.95
N LEU A 296 1.29 -24.52 13.95
CA LEU A 296 0.76 -25.87 14.15
C LEU A 296 1.89 -26.80 14.57
N MET A 297 1.75 -27.45 15.71
CA MET A 297 2.63 -28.55 16.13
C MET A 297 2.10 -29.85 15.55
N VAL A 298 2.94 -30.54 14.77
CA VAL A 298 2.62 -31.82 14.12
C VAL A 298 3.53 -32.89 14.73
N PRO A 299 3.00 -33.73 15.64
CA PRO A 299 3.72 -34.87 16.17
C PRO A 299 4.03 -35.91 15.07
N PRO A 300 5.09 -36.73 15.24
CA PRO A 300 5.51 -37.72 14.23
C PRO A 300 4.41 -38.68 13.76
N MET A 301 3.47 -39.03 14.64
CA MET A 301 2.36 -39.95 14.32
C MET A 301 1.40 -39.43 13.24
N TYR A 302 1.38 -38.12 12.99
CA TYR A 302 0.57 -37.48 11.95
C TYR A 302 1.31 -37.36 10.61
N LEU A 303 2.61 -37.69 10.56
CA LEU A 303 3.39 -37.68 9.33
C LEU A 303 3.11 -38.94 8.52
N VAL A 304 2.98 -38.77 7.22
CA VAL A 304 2.78 -39.88 6.29
C VAL A 304 4.03 -40.06 5.42
N PRO A 305 4.38 -41.30 5.03
CA PRO A 305 5.41 -41.50 4.02
C PRO A 305 5.00 -40.81 2.72
N ALA A 306 5.92 -40.07 2.10
CA ALA A 306 5.74 -39.60 0.74
C ALA A 306 5.58 -40.81 -0.18
N ALA A 307 4.79 -40.66 -1.25
CA ALA A 307 4.68 -41.70 -2.27
C ALA A 307 6.07 -41.93 -2.89
N ALA A 308 6.65 -43.12 -2.66
CA ALA A 308 8.03 -43.41 -3.02
C ALA A 308 8.23 -43.40 -4.55
N ALA A 309 9.18 -42.61 -5.01
CA ALA A 309 9.86 -42.81 -6.29
C ALA A 309 11.19 -43.53 -6.03
N GLY A 310 11.14 -44.85 -5.81
CA GLY A 310 12.30 -45.77 -5.82
C GLY A 310 13.38 -45.59 -4.74
N ASP A 311 13.61 -46.65 -3.93
CA ASP A 311 14.83 -47.00 -3.15
C ASP A 311 15.66 -45.90 -2.46
N GLY A 312 15.06 -44.76 -2.14
CA GLY A 312 15.61 -43.74 -1.25
C GLY A 312 14.91 -43.74 0.11
N ALA A 313 15.60 -43.22 1.14
CA ALA A 313 15.02 -43.04 2.47
C ALA A 313 13.64 -42.38 2.38
N ALA A 314 12.63 -42.97 3.03
CA ALA A 314 11.26 -42.49 2.98
C ALA A 314 11.18 -41.04 3.46
N SER A 315 11.00 -40.09 2.54
CA SER A 315 10.71 -38.70 2.90
C SER A 315 9.34 -38.65 3.54
N MET A 316 9.21 -37.97 4.68
CA MET A 316 7.92 -37.79 5.34
C MET A 316 7.21 -36.54 4.82
N GLU A 317 5.89 -36.58 4.77
CA GLU A 317 5.02 -35.47 4.37
C GLU A 317 4.01 -35.16 5.48
N VAL A 318 3.65 -33.88 5.59
CA VAL A 318 2.54 -33.41 6.43
C VAL A 318 1.27 -33.40 5.58
N PRO A 319 0.24 -34.21 5.90
CA PRO A 319 -1.07 -34.17 5.24
C PRO A 319 -1.91 -33.00 5.79
N LEU A 320 -1.49 -31.79 5.44
CA LEU A 320 -2.01 -30.55 6.00
C LEU A 320 -3.33 -30.16 5.34
N HIS A 321 -4.35 -29.88 6.16
CA HIS A 321 -5.49 -29.10 5.73
C HIS A 321 -5.27 -27.64 6.12
N ILE A 322 -5.51 -26.73 5.18
CA ILE A 322 -5.40 -25.29 5.40
C ILE A 322 -6.63 -24.57 4.87
N ARG A 323 -7.13 -23.60 5.63
CA ARG A 323 -8.18 -22.67 5.23
C ARG A 323 -7.73 -21.27 5.58
N ILE A 324 -7.77 -20.37 4.59
CA ILE A 324 -7.45 -18.97 4.77
C ILE A 324 -8.74 -18.17 4.62
N ASP A 325 -9.08 -17.37 5.64
CA ASP A 325 -10.26 -16.52 5.65
C ASP A 325 -9.85 -15.05 5.56
N LYS A 326 -10.55 -14.26 4.74
CA LYS A 326 -10.41 -12.80 4.73
C LYS A 326 -11.11 -12.23 5.94
N LEU A 327 -10.39 -11.45 6.74
CA LEU A 327 -11.01 -10.68 7.80
C LEU A 327 -11.66 -9.45 7.16
N SER A 328 -12.95 -9.27 7.41
CA SER A 328 -13.60 -8.01 7.06
C SER A 328 -12.87 -6.87 7.77
N PRO A 329 -12.67 -5.71 7.12
CA PRO A 329 -12.34 -4.52 7.88
C PRO A 329 -13.52 -4.31 8.81
N TRP A 330 -13.33 -4.55 10.11
CA TRP A 330 -14.26 -4.04 11.10
C TRP A 330 -14.37 -2.55 10.80
N SER A 331 -15.57 -2.08 10.48
CA SER A 331 -15.85 -0.66 10.42
C SER A 331 -15.28 -0.03 11.69
N ASP A 332 -14.35 0.91 11.55
CA ASP A 332 -13.87 1.78 12.63
C ASP A 332 -15.02 2.72 13.06
N ALA A 333 -16.19 2.16 13.37
CA ALA A 333 -17.34 2.82 13.93
C ALA A 333 -17.37 2.50 15.42
N LEU A 334 -16.35 2.94 16.16
CA LEU A 334 -16.34 3.11 17.61
C LEU A 334 -15.10 3.92 17.97
N VAL A 335 -15.15 5.24 17.79
CA VAL A 335 -14.95 6.30 18.82
C VAL A 335 -15.62 7.57 18.30
#